data_AF-A0A0C3MEG8-F1
#
_entry.id   AF-A0A0C3MEG8-F1
#
_cell.length_a   1.000
_cell.length_b   1.000
_cell.length_c   1.000
_cell.angle_alpha   90.00
_cell.angle_beta   90.00
_cell.angle_gamma   90.00
#
_symmetry.space_group_name_H-M   'P 1'
#
loop_
_entity.id
_entity.type
_entity.pdbx_description
1 polymer ?
#
loop_
_entity_poly.entity_id
_entity_poly.type
_entity_poly.pdbx_seq_one_letter_code
_entity_poly.pdbx_strand_id
1 'polypeptide(L)'
;MATLPPPYDPTVKESFSYTTVVKRWPVIITNLIDCVYNANHDLTVTSTTSVTEDLVKKKIEEGKAIIETASKLNPIPDDGGPHVELYNTELEKLSANGKGTWFTAPWLYAECYLYRLIRTWFSLTEHWTQFDPFFILKEDTFKGSGAAVYQLALTMAEIDAEAEKGSLEKDLARLEVLFDEMIQMCFWGNATDLSLLTTLSTGDIEKLQTVGKEAQAASRKFILRDDIDAAWQHLKSLSNARLDFVLDN
;
A
#
# COMPACT_ATOMS: atom_id res chain seq x y z
N MET A 1 -20.41 30.15 -7.18
CA MET A 1 -19.77 28.97 -6.55
C MET A 1 -18.46 28.74 -7.29
N ALA A 2 -17.35 28.56 -6.58
CA ALA A 2 -16.09 28.21 -7.23
C ALA A 2 -16.20 26.80 -7.83
N THR A 3 -15.85 26.64 -9.09
CA THR A 3 -15.75 25.33 -9.73
C THR A 3 -14.55 24.59 -9.17
N LEU A 4 -14.75 23.33 -8.78
CA LEU A 4 -13.65 22.48 -8.30
C LEU A 4 -12.63 22.27 -9.43
N PRO A 5 -11.32 22.20 -9.11
CA PRO A 5 -10.31 21.87 -10.09
C PRO A 5 -10.55 20.46 -10.66
N PRO A 6 -10.17 20.20 -11.92
CA PRO A 6 -10.29 18.88 -12.50
C PRO A 6 -9.40 17.87 -11.77
N PRO A 7 -9.75 16.58 -11.77
CA PRO A 7 -8.88 15.55 -11.22
C PRO A 7 -7.57 15.47 -12.03
N TYR A 8 -6.48 15.11 -11.37
CA TYR A 8 -5.23 14.81 -12.05
C TYR A 8 -5.40 13.63 -13.00
N ASP A 9 -4.87 13.75 -14.21
CA ASP A 9 -4.80 12.71 -15.22
C ASP A 9 -3.38 12.64 -15.80
N PRO A 10 -3.01 11.58 -16.53
CA PRO A 10 -1.68 11.43 -17.10
C PRO A 10 -1.56 12.11 -18.48
N THR A 11 -2.25 13.22 -18.74
CA THR A 11 -2.11 13.90 -20.05
C THR A 11 -0.87 14.80 -20.15
N VAL A 12 -0.33 15.22 -19.01
CA VAL A 12 0.89 16.04 -18.90
C VAL A 12 2.11 15.13 -18.75
N LYS A 13 3.04 15.13 -19.71
CA LYS A 13 4.16 14.17 -19.75
C LYS A 13 5.15 14.31 -18.59
N GLU A 14 5.30 15.53 -18.09
CA GLU A 14 6.19 15.87 -16.98
C GLU A 14 5.55 15.56 -15.62
N SER A 15 4.26 15.18 -15.59
CA SER A 15 3.58 14.87 -14.35
C SER A 15 4.00 13.52 -13.78
N PHE A 16 3.84 13.40 -12.47
CA PHE A 16 4.03 12.13 -11.79
C PHE A 16 2.98 11.08 -12.22
N SER A 17 1.74 11.49 -12.50
CA SER A 17 0.71 10.58 -13.02
C SER A 17 1.13 9.93 -14.35
N TYR A 18 1.68 10.69 -15.30
CA TYR A 18 2.19 10.13 -16.56
C TYR A 18 3.35 9.16 -16.32
N THR A 19 4.30 9.52 -15.45
CA THR A 19 5.41 8.64 -15.08
C THR A 19 4.91 7.34 -14.45
N THR A 20 3.89 7.42 -13.59
CA THR A 20 3.25 6.26 -12.97
C THR A 20 2.65 5.33 -14.03
N VAL A 21 1.85 5.87 -14.97
CA VAL A 21 1.23 5.06 -16.03
C VAL A 21 2.26 4.42 -16.97
N VAL A 22 3.29 5.15 -17.39
CA VAL A 22 4.25 4.67 -18.40
C VAL A 22 5.30 3.74 -17.82
N LYS A 23 5.71 3.94 -16.56
CA LYS A 23 6.83 3.20 -15.97
C LYS A 23 6.41 2.30 -14.82
N ARG A 24 5.63 2.83 -13.86
CA ARG A 24 5.36 2.11 -12.60
C ARG A 24 4.31 1.02 -12.78
N TRP A 25 3.18 1.31 -13.43
CA TRP A 25 2.15 0.30 -13.66
C TRP A 25 2.66 -0.92 -14.46
N PRO A 26 3.46 -0.75 -15.55
CA PRO A 26 4.08 -1.90 -16.21
C PRO A 26 4.98 -2.71 -15.29
N VAL A 27 5.79 -2.07 -14.43
CA VAL A 27 6.63 -2.78 -13.45
C VAL A 27 5.77 -3.57 -12.46
N ILE A 28 4.68 -2.99 -11.95
CA ILE A 28 3.73 -3.68 -11.05
C ILE A 28 3.14 -4.92 -11.73
N ILE A 29 2.68 -4.80 -12.98
CA ILE A 29 2.10 -5.90 -13.74
C ILE A 29 3.14 -6.98 -14.02
N THR A 30 4.36 -6.60 -14.41
CA THR A 30 5.47 -7.55 -14.63
C THR A 30 5.82 -8.31 -13.35
N ASN A 31 5.96 -7.62 -12.22
CA ASN A 31 6.24 -8.27 -10.94
C ASN A 31 5.13 -9.24 -10.52
N LEU A 32 3.87 -8.91 -10.80
CA LEU A 32 2.74 -9.81 -10.57
C LEU A 32 2.82 -11.05 -11.47
N ILE A 33 3.13 -10.88 -12.75
CA ILE A 33 3.33 -11.99 -13.70
C ILE A 33 4.46 -12.90 -13.22
N ASP A 34 5.59 -12.32 -12.81
CA ASP A 34 6.74 -13.06 -12.29
C ASP A 34 6.38 -13.82 -11.01
N CYS A 35 5.58 -13.22 -10.12
CA CYS A 35 5.08 -13.87 -8.91
C CYS A 35 4.24 -15.13 -9.22
N VAL A 36 3.27 -15.01 -10.14
CA VAL A 36 2.43 -16.15 -10.55
C VAL A 36 3.26 -17.21 -11.28
N TYR A 37 4.21 -16.79 -12.12
CA TYR A 37 5.12 -17.69 -12.82
C TYR A 37 5.99 -18.51 -11.85
N ASN A 38 6.59 -17.86 -10.85
CA ASN A 38 7.41 -18.54 -9.84
C ASN A 38 6.58 -19.50 -9.00
N ALA A 39 5.37 -19.10 -8.59
CA ALA A 39 4.47 -19.99 -7.87
C ALA A 39 4.07 -21.23 -8.72
N ASN A 40 3.86 -21.06 -10.03
CA ASN A 40 3.64 -22.19 -10.95
C ASN A 40 4.88 -23.09 -11.07
N HIS A 41 6.08 -22.51 -11.12
CA HIS A 41 7.33 -23.26 -11.13
C HIS A 41 7.48 -24.12 -9.87
N ASP A 42 7.27 -23.55 -8.69
CA ASP A 42 7.36 -24.24 -7.41
C ASP A 42 6.35 -25.40 -7.31
N LEU A 43 5.12 -25.17 -7.75
CA LEU A 43 4.08 -26.21 -7.86
C LEU A 43 4.52 -27.37 -8.78
N THR A 44 5.21 -27.05 -9.87
CA THR A 44 5.68 -28.05 -10.84
C THR A 44 6.80 -28.91 -10.25
N VAL A 45 7.74 -28.30 -9.52
CA VAL A 45 8.88 -28.99 -8.90
C VAL A 45 8.44 -29.87 -7.72
N THR A 46 7.44 -29.44 -6.96
CA THR A 46 6.96 -30.13 -5.74
C THR A 46 5.93 -31.25 -6.01
N SER A 47 5.43 -31.37 -7.24
CA SER A 47 4.45 -32.39 -7.63
C SER A 47 5.07 -33.78 -7.82
N THR A 48 5.49 -34.41 -6.72
CA THR A 48 5.88 -35.83 -6.68
C THR A 48 4.95 -36.61 -5.75
N THR A 49 3.72 -36.91 -6.19
CA THR A 49 2.87 -38.06 -5.75
C THR A 49 1.46 -37.97 -6.38
N SER A 50 0.94 -39.11 -6.83
CA SER A 50 -0.12 -39.25 -7.85
C SER A 50 -1.57 -38.94 -7.44
N VAL A 51 -1.81 -38.33 -6.27
CA VAL A 51 -3.18 -37.97 -5.83
C VAL A 51 -3.44 -36.46 -5.91
N THR A 52 -2.39 -35.65 -5.96
CA THR A 52 -2.46 -34.17 -6.08
C THR A 52 -2.10 -33.66 -7.47
N GLU A 53 -1.62 -34.52 -8.37
CA GLU A 53 -1.10 -34.14 -9.68
C GLU A 53 -2.14 -33.42 -10.55
N ASP A 54 -3.39 -33.90 -10.58
CA ASP A 54 -4.45 -33.27 -11.37
C ASP A 54 -4.87 -31.91 -10.82
N LEU A 55 -4.90 -31.75 -9.49
CA LEU A 55 -5.18 -30.45 -8.85
C LEU A 55 -4.05 -29.46 -9.10
N VAL A 56 -2.80 -29.90 -9.01
CA VAL A 56 -1.63 -29.08 -9.30
C VAL A 56 -1.63 -28.65 -10.77
N LYS A 57 -1.92 -29.55 -11.71
CA LYS A 57 -2.06 -29.22 -13.14
C LYS A 57 -3.14 -28.16 -13.37
N LYS A 58 -4.33 -28.34 -12.79
CA LYS A 58 -5.42 -27.34 -12.90
C LYS A 58 -4.99 -25.98 -12.37
N LYS A 59 -4.36 -25.94 -11.18
CA LYS A 59 -3.87 -24.70 -10.59
C LYS A 59 -2.81 -24.02 -11.47
N ILE A 60 -1.91 -24.78 -12.10
CA ILE A 60 -0.91 -24.25 -13.03
C ILE A 60 -1.57 -23.66 -14.28
N GLU A 61 -2.54 -24.35 -14.87
CA GLU A 61 -3.27 -23.84 -16.05
C GLU A 61 -4.05 -22.56 -15.73
N GLU A 62 -4.68 -22.46 -14.56
CA GLU A 62 -5.29 -21.20 -14.09
C GLU A 62 -4.25 -20.07 -13.95
N GLY A 63 -3.07 -20.37 -13.41
CA GLY A 63 -1.98 -19.39 -13.31
C GLY A 63 -1.52 -18.89 -14.68
N LYS A 64 -1.44 -19.76 -15.69
CA LYS A 64 -1.13 -19.36 -17.07
C LYS A 64 -2.22 -18.46 -17.66
N ALA A 65 -3.49 -18.76 -17.39
CA ALA A 65 -4.62 -17.93 -17.83
C ALA A 65 -4.62 -16.54 -17.18
N ILE A 66 -4.22 -16.44 -15.91
CA ILE A 66 -4.00 -15.14 -15.22
C ILE A 66 -2.93 -14.33 -15.95
N ILE A 67 -1.76 -14.94 -16.24
CA ILE A 67 -0.65 -14.26 -16.94
C ILE A 67 -1.09 -13.77 -18.32
N GLU A 68 -1.82 -14.60 -19.08
CA GLU A 68 -2.34 -14.21 -20.39
C GLU A 68 -3.32 -13.03 -20.28
N THR A 69 -4.21 -13.04 -19.29
CA THR A 69 -5.20 -11.97 -19.08
C THR A 69 -4.56 -10.65 -18.66
N ALA A 70 -3.57 -10.71 -17.77
CA ALA A 70 -2.82 -9.53 -17.30
C ALA A 70 -2.18 -8.75 -18.46
N SER A 71 -1.80 -9.46 -19.55
CA SER A 71 -1.22 -8.84 -20.74
C SER A 71 -2.20 -8.06 -21.63
N LYS A 72 -3.52 -8.21 -21.44
CA LYS A 72 -4.57 -7.69 -22.34
C LYS A 72 -5.43 -6.55 -21.77
N LEU A 73 -5.44 -6.33 -20.45
CA LEU A 73 -6.12 -5.21 -19.75
C LEU A 73 -7.56 -4.91 -20.24
N ASN A 74 -8.45 -5.90 -20.14
CA ASN A 74 -9.88 -5.79 -20.53
C ASN A 74 -10.76 -5.12 -19.45
N PRO A 75 -12.01 -4.73 -19.77
CA PRO A 75 -12.99 -4.31 -18.77
C PRO A 75 -13.23 -5.34 -17.66
N ILE A 76 -13.67 -4.92 -16.47
CA ILE A 76 -13.93 -5.83 -15.34
C ILE A 76 -15.17 -6.70 -15.65
N PRO A 77 -15.05 -8.02 -15.82
CA PRO A 77 -16.22 -8.91 -15.91
C PRO A 77 -16.94 -9.02 -14.56
N ASP A 78 -18.17 -9.55 -14.58
CA ASP A 78 -18.84 -9.94 -13.35
C ASP A 78 -18.09 -11.10 -12.68
N ASP A 79 -17.46 -10.80 -11.54
CA ASP A 79 -16.68 -11.73 -10.73
C ASP A 79 -17.31 -11.96 -9.34
N GLY A 80 -18.55 -11.50 -9.13
CA GLY A 80 -19.25 -11.54 -7.85
C GLY A 80 -18.63 -10.65 -6.75
N GLY A 81 -17.60 -9.87 -7.07
CA GLY A 81 -16.91 -8.97 -6.16
C GLY A 81 -17.58 -7.59 -6.03
N PRO A 82 -17.16 -6.78 -5.05
CA PRO A 82 -17.74 -5.46 -4.85
C PRO A 82 -17.43 -4.52 -6.03
N HIS A 83 -18.34 -3.58 -6.23
CA HIS A 83 -18.16 -2.39 -7.07
C HIS A 83 -17.92 -2.64 -8.58
N VAL A 84 -18.19 -3.84 -9.11
CA VAL A 84 -18.08 -4.12 -10.56
C VAL A 84 -18.92 -3.12 -11.37
N GLU A 85 -20.21 -3.00 -11.04
CA GLU A 85 -21.13 -2.08 -11.72
C GLU A 85 -20.67 -0.62 -11.60
N LEU A 86 -20.20 -0.21 -10.42
CA LEU A 86 -19.71 1.14 -10.17
C LEU A 86 -18.53 1.49 -11.08
N TYR A 87 -17.52 0.61 -11.15
CA TYR A 87 -16.34 0.85 -11.97
C TYR A 87 -16.67 0.85 -13.47
N ASN A 88 -17.47 -0.10 -13.94
CA ASN A 88 -17.84 -0.19 -15.36
C ASN A 88 -18.74 0.97 -15.80
N THR A 89 -19.71 1.39 -14.96
CA THR A 89 -20.55 2.56 -15.24
C THR A 89 -19.73 3.83 -15.35
N GLU A 90 -18.74 4.01 -14.47
CA GLU A 90 -17.85 5.16 -14.53
C GLU A 90 -16.91 5.09 -15.74
N LEU A 91 -16.42 3.90 -16.11
CA LEU A 91 -15.62 3.70 -17.32
C LEU A 91 -16.39 4.12 -18.57
N GLU A 92 -17.67 3.75 -18.67
CA GLU A 92 -18.56 4.12 -19.79
C GLU A 92 -18.73 5.64 -19.87
N LYS A 93 -18.99 6.31 -18.74
CA LYS A 93 -19.08 7.77 -18.68
C LYS A 93 -17.78 8.45 -19.09
N LEU A 94 -16.64 7.95 -18.60
CA LEU A 94 -15.33 8.48 -18.98
C LEU A 94 -15.06 8.27 -20.47
N SER A 95 -15.40 7.10 -21.00
CA SER A 95 -15.26 6.76 -22.42
C SER A 95 -16.10 7.67 -23.31
N ALA A 96 -17.35 7.94 -22.95
CA ALA A 96 -18.23 8.88 -23.65
C ALA A 96 -17.66 10.32 -23.71
N ASN A 97 -16.81 10.68 -22.74
CA ASN A 97 -16.14 11.97 -22.66
C ASN A 97 -14.69 11.95 -23.20
N GLY A 98 -14.27 10.88 -23.88
CA GLY A 98 -12.90 10.76 -24.41
C GLY A 98 -11.81 10.55 -23.35
N LYS A 99 -12.21 10.16 -22.13
CA LYS A 99 -11.33 9.90 -20.97
C LYS A 99 -11.28 8.41 -20.58
N GLY A 100 -11.71 7.51 -21.46
CA GLY A 100 -11.85 6.07 -21.19
C GLY A 100 -10.57 5.24 -21.33
N THR A 101 -9.41 5.87 -21.51
CA THR A 101 -8.13 5.15 -21.70
C THR A 101 -7.22 5.33 -20.49
N TRP A 102 -6.27 4.41 -20.31
CA TRP A 102 -5.22 4.51 -19.27
C TRP A 102 -4.44 5.83 -19.27
N PHE A 103 -4.36 6.51 -20.44
CA PHE A 103 -3.66 7.78 -20.61
C PHE A 103 -4.54 9.03 -20.51
N THR A 104 -5.85 8.86 -20.30
CA THR A 104 -6.81 9.98 -20.31
C THR A 104 -7.78 9.95 -19.13
N ALA A 105 -7.95 8.80 -18.49
CA ALA A 105 -8.75 8.65 -17.29
C ALA A 105 -8.12 9.40 -16.11
N PRO A 106 -8.95 9.91 -15.17
CA PRO A 106 -8.47 10.42 -13.89
C PRO A 106 -7.55 9.39 -13.21
N TRP A 107 -6.38 9.84 -12.75
CA TRP A 107 -5.33 8.95 -12.26
C TRP A 107 -5.81 8.09 -11.08
N LEU A 108 -6.49 8.68 -10.09
CA LEU A 108 -7.05 7.96 -8.95
C LEU A 108 -8.01 6.84 -9.39
N TYR A 109 -8.93 7.15 -10.32
CA TYR A 109 -9.86 6.15 -10.83
C TYR A 109 -9.11 5.01 -11.53
N ALA A 110 -8.19 5.35 -12.43
CA ALA A 110 -7.45 4.37 -13.22
C ALA A 110 -6.56 3.47 -12.36
N GLU A 111 -5.92 4.02 -11.32
CA GLU A 111 -5.11 3.24 -10.38
C GLU A 111 -5.97 2.28 -9.56
N CYS A 112 -7.08 2.74 -8.99
CA CYS A 112 -8.01 1.86 -8.27
C CYS A 112 -8.63 0.80 -9.20
N TYR A 113 -8.92 1.17 -10.45
CA TYR A 113 -9.43 0.25 -11.47
C TYR A 113 -8.40 -0.84 -11.83
N LEU A 114 -7.11 -0.49 -11.94
CA LEU A 114 -6.02 -1.45 -12.16
C LEU A 114 -5.97 -2.50 -11.04
N TYR A 115 -5.96 -2.08 -9.77
CA TYR A 115 -5.94 -3.02 -8.65
C TYR A 115 -7.24 -3.84 -8.56
N ARG A 116 -8.38 -3.27 -8.95
CA ARG A 116 -9.64 -4.00 -9.05
C ARG A 116 -9.60 -5.09 -10.13
N LEU A 117 -9.00 -4.80 -11.29
CA LEU A 117 -8.75 -5.78 -12.36
C LEU A 117 -7.82 -6.90 -11.89
N ILE A 118 -6.72 -6.53 -11.23
CA ILE A 118 -5.79 -7.50 -10.65
C ILE A 118 -6.55 -8.47 -9.75
N ARG A 119 -7.39 -7.97 -8.83
CA ARG A 119 -8.21 -8.82 -7.95
C ARG A 119 -9.15 -9.74 -8.74
N THR A 120 -9.74 -9.25 -9.83
CA THR A 120 -10.64 -10.02 -10.71
C THR A 120 -9.96 -11.22 -11.33
N TRP A 121 -8.71 -11.06 -11.80
CA TRP A 121 -7.98 -12.16 -12.43
C TRP A 121 -7.86 -13.38 -11.51
N PHE A 122 -7.69 -13.14 -10.21
CA PHE A 122 -7.60 -14.20 -9.20
C PHE A 122 -8.98 -14.69 -8.73
N SER A 123 -9.97 -13.81 -8.57
CA SER A 123 -11.30 -14.20 -8.07
C SER A 123 -12.09 -15.10 -9.02
N LEU A 124 -11.80 -15.04 -10.33
CA LEU A 124 -12.43 -15.89 -11.34
C LEU A 124 -11.85 -17.30 -11.44
N THR A 125 -10.77 -17.59 -10.72
CA THR A 125 -10.17 -18.94 -10.65
C THR A 125 -10.80 -19.79 -9.56
N GLU A 126 -10.59 -21.10 -9.58
CA GLU A 126 -10.95 -21.98 -8.47
C GLU A 126 -9.85 -22.01 -7.39
N HIS A 127 -8.57 -22.07 -7.81
CA HIS A 127 -7.46 -22.38 -6.90
C HIS A 127 -6.57 -21.18 -6.51
N TRP A 128 -6.81 -19.99 -7.08
CA TRP A 128 -6.08 -18.76 -6.76
C TRP A 128 -6.93 -17.66 -6.11
N THR A 129 -8.18 -17.93 -5.75
CA THR A 129 -9.12 -16.91 -5.20
C THR A 129 -8.61 -16.14 -3.99
N GLN A 130 -7.75 -16.77 -3.18
CA GLN A 130 -7.12 -16.22 -1.96
C GLN A 130 -5.63 -15.88 -2.15
N PHE A 131 -5.10 -16.01 -3.36
CA PHE A 131 -3.71 -15.69 -3.63
C PHE A 131 -3.50 -14.18 -3.62
N ASP A 132 -2.55 -13.73 -2.81
CA ASP A 132 -2.11 -12.34 -2.77
C ASP A 132 -0.78 -12.22 -3.51
N PRO A 133 -0.76 -11.67 -4.74
CA PRO A 133 0.48 -11.53 -5.52
C PRO A 133 1.46 -10.52 -4.92
N PHE A 134 1.06 -9.74 -3.92
CA PHE A 134 1.91 -8.77 -3.24
C PHE A 134 2.42 -9.29 -1.89
N PHE A 135 2.02 -10.50 -1.46
CA PHE A 135 2.38 -11.03 -0.14
C PHE A 135 3.89 -11.13 0.07
N ILE A 136 4.62 -11.70 -0.90
CA ILE A 136 6.07 -11.87 -0.79
C ILE A 136 6.78 -10.51 -0.70
N LEU A 137 6.36 -9.53 -1.49
CA LEU A 137 6.90 -8.17 -1.43
C LEU A 137 6.67 -7.53 -0.05
N LYS A 138 5.47 -7.67 0.52
CA LYS A 138 5.15 -7.19 1.86
C LYS A 138 5.99 -7.88 2.93
N GLU A 139 6.12 -9.20 2.84
CA GLU A 139 6.91 -9.99 3.78
C GLU A 139 8.39 -9.60 3.75
N ASP A 140 8.99 -9.45 2.56
CA ASP A 140 10.39 -9.08 2.41
C ASP A 140 10.66 -7.65 2.86
N THR A 141 9.72 -6.72 2.60
CA THR A 141 9.79 -5.34 3.11
C THR A 141 9.74 -5.32 4.65
N PHE A 142 8.87 -6.14 5.24
CA PHE A 142 8.78 -6.28 6.70
C PHE A 142 10.06 -6.90 7.30
N LYS A 143 10.61 -7.95 6.70
CA LYS A 143 11.90 -8.56 7.11
C LYS A 143 13.03 -7.53 7.07
N GLY A 144 13.08 -6.71 6.02
CA GLY A 144 14.05 -5.62 5.88
C GLY A 144 13.96 -4.59 7.01
N SER A 145 12.79 -4.44 7.62
CA SER A 145 12.53 -3.51 8.72
C SER A 145 12.86 -4.07 10.12
N GLY A 146 13.44 -5.27 10.21
CA GLY A 146 13.61 -6.00 11.48
C GLY A 146 14.36 -5.23 12.58
N ALA A 147 15.38 -4.44 12.24
CA ALA A 147 16.11 -3.62 13.21
C ALA A 147 15.22 -2.51 13.81
N ALA A 148 14.44 -1.82 12.98
CA ALA A 148 13.51 -0.79 13.42
C ALA A 148 12.37 -1.38 14.27
N VAL A 149 11.81 -2.52 13.83
CA VAL A 149 10.79 -3.27 14.59
C VAL A 149 11.31 -3.67 15.98
N TYR A 150 12.55 -4.16 16.08
CA TYR A 150 13.14 -4.52 17.37
C TYR A 150 13.29 -3.30 18.30
N GLN A 151 13.77 -2.16 17.79
CA GLN A 151 13.92 -0.93 18.59
C GLN A 151 12.56 -0.38 19.05
N LEU A 152 11.54 -0.42 18.17
CA LEU A 152 10.17 -0.07 18.54
C LEU A 152 9.64 -0.98 19.64
N ALA A 153 9.86 -2.29 19.55
CA ALA A 153 9.44 -3.23 20.58
C ALA A 153 10.09 -2.95 21.94
N LEU A 154 11.38 -2.59 21.98
CA LEU A 154 12.05 -2.16 23.21
C LEU A 154 11.43 -0.89 23.78
N THR A 155 11.18 0.11 22.92
CA THR A 155 10.56 1.39 23.32
C THR A 155 9.17 1.15 23.91
N MET A 156 8.36 0.30 23.29
CA MET A 156 7.04 -0.06 23.80
C MET A 156 7.11 -0.78 25.15
N ALA A 157 8.06 -1.70 25.34
CA ALA A 157 8.24 -2.39 26.62
C ALA A 157 8.62 -1.42 27.76
N GLU A 158 9.42 -0.38 27.47
CA GLU A 158 9.74 0.66 28.43
C GLU A 158 8.52 1.52 28.78
N ILE A 159 7.70 1.87 27.78
CA ILE A 159 6.45 2.62 27.98
C ILE A 159 5.47 1.82 28.84
N ASP A 160 5.28 0.53 28.55
CA ASP A 160 4.39 -0.36 29.31
C ASP A 160 4.84 -0.46 30.77
N ALA A 161 6.15 -0.67 31.01
CA ALA A 161 6.68 -0.74 32.36
C ALA A 161 6.50 0.56 33.16
N GLU A 162 6.49 1.72 32.51
CA GLU A 162 6.22 3.02 33.15
C GLU A 162 4.72 3.27 33.37
N ALA A 163 3.88 2.80 32.44
CA ALA A 163 2.43 2.84 32.58
C ALA A 163 1.96 1.99 33.78
N GLU A 164 2.51 0.78 33.95
CA GLU A 164 2.20 -0.10 35.09
C GLU A 164 2.55 0.53 36.45
N LYS A 165 3.60 1.36 36.51
CA LYS A 165 4.00 2.10 37.72
C LYS A 165 3.08 3.30 38.00
N GLY A 166 2.19 3.66 37.07
CA GLY A 166 1.31 4.82 37.16
C GLY A 166 2.09 6.16 37.20
N SER A 167 3.31 6.18 36.68
CA SER A 167 4.14 7.39 36.56
C SER A 167 3.87 8.15 35.26
N LEU A 168 3.53 7.42 34.19
CA LEU A 168 3.39 7.97 32.84
C LEU A 168 2.20 8.94 32.72
N GLU A 169 1.03 8.55 33.23
CA GLU A 169 -0.21 9.35 33.18
C GLU A 169 -0.12 10.67 33.97
N LYS A 170 0.83 10.75 34.90
CA LYS A 170 1.03 11.91 35.77
C LYS A 170 1.98 12.94 35.16
N ASP A 171 2.71 12.57 34.10
CA ASP A 171 3.67 13.43 33.42
C ASP A 171 3.18 13.74 31.99
N LEU A 172 2.26 14.70 31.90
CA LEU A 172 1.70 15.15 30.62
C LEU A 172 2.76 15.68 29.65
N ALA A 173 3.85 16.28 30.16
CA ALA A 173 4.92 16.78 29.31
C ALA A 173 5.69 15.63 28.66
N ARG A 174 5.96 14.55 29.42
CA ARG A 174 6.56 13.33 28.87
C ARG A 174 5.63 12.62 27.88
N LEU A 175 4.33 12.55 28.17
CA LEU A 175 3.35 11.98 27.25
C LEU A 175 3.25 12.75 25.93
N GLU A 176 3.34 14.08 25.96
CA GLU A 176 3.36 14.93 24.77
C GLU A 176 4.56 14.62 23.89
N VAL A 177 5.74 14.45 24.49
CA VAL A 177 6.95 14.04 23.77
C VAL A 177 6.75 12.67 23.13
N LEU A 178 6.29 11.66 23.89
CA LEU A 178 6.05 10.32 23.34
C LEU A 178 5.00 10.33 22.23
N PHE A 179 3.95 11.14 22.35
CA PHE A 179 2.95 11.32 21.31
C PHE A 179 3.56 11.86 20.02
N ASP A 180 4.35 12.93 20.11
CA ASP A 180 5.06 13.51 18.96
C ASP A 180 6.01 12.48 18.30
N GLU A 181 6.78 11.76 19.12
CA GLU A 181 7.69 10.72 18.63
C GLU A 181 6.94 9.62 17.89
N MET A 182 5.82 9.13 18.45
CA MET A 182 5.00 8.06 17.85
C MET A 182 4.31 8.51 16.56
N ILE A 183 3.76 9.72 16.51
CA ILE A 183 3.13 10.26 15.30
C ILE A 183 4.17 10.44 14.18
N GLN A 184 5.35 10.96 14.49
CA GLN A 184 6.40 11.09 13.49
C GLN A 184 6.89 9.72 13.00
N MET A 185 6.97 8.72 13.88
CA MET A 185 7.29 7.34 13.47
C MET A 185 6.22 6.76 12.55
N CYS A 186 4.94 6.92 12.86
CA CYS A 186 3.85 6.51 11.95
C CYS A 186 3.91 7.25 10.61
N PHE A 187 4.21 8.55 10.63
CA PHE A 187 4.32 9.37 9.42
C PHE A 187 5.46 8.93 8.50
N TRP A 188 6.65 8.66 9.07
CA TRP A 188 7.82 8.20 8.32
C TRP A 188 7.86 6.68 8.09
N GLY A 189 6.99 5.90 8.75
CA GLY A 189 6.83 4.47 8.47
C GLY A 189 6.53 4.21 7.00
N ASN A 190 5.78 5.12 6.36
CA ASN A 190 5.50 5.09 4.93
C ASN A 190 6.62 5.67 4.03
N ALA A 191 7.83 5.89 4.56
CA ALA A 191 8.95 6.43 3.78
C ALA A 191 9.36 5.53 2.62
N THR A 192 9.04 4.24 2.68
CA THR A 192 9.19 3.31 1.55
C THR A 192 8.34 3.75 0.34
N ASP A 193 7.10 4.22 0.53
CA ASP A 193 6.31 4.80 -0.56
C ASP A 193 6.78 6.20 -0.98
N LEU A 194 7.36 6.98 -0.05
CA LEU A 194 7.97 8.27 -0.39
C LEU A 194 9.19 8.13 -1.32
N SER A 195 9.88 6.99 -1.31
CA SER A 195 10.92 6.66 -2.29
C SER A 195 10.40 6.54 -3.72
N LEU A 196 9.09 6.32 -3.88
CA LEU A 196 8.43 6.32 -5.18
C LEU A 196 8.18 7.76 -5.68
N LEU A 197 8.14 8.74 -4.77
CA LEU A 197 7.89 10.17 -5.04
C LEU A 197 9.17 11.01 -5.10
N THR A 198 10.30 10.49 -4.63
CA THR A 198 11.55 11.25 -4.43
C THR A 198 12.78 10.42 -4.83
N THR A 199 13.89 11.07 -5.17
CA THR A 199 15.18 10.41 -5.46
C THR A 199 15.91 9.92 -4.20
N LEU A 200 15.17 9.49 -3.17
CA LEU A 200 15.77 9.00 -1.92
C LEU A 200 16.32 7.59 -2.15
N SER A 201 17.56 7.36 -1.74
CA SER A 201 18.14 6.01 -1.77
C SER A 201 17.57 5.15 -0.65
N THR A 202 17.70 3.82 -0.73
CA THR A 202 17.32 2.91 0.36
C THR A 202 17.94 3.32 1.70
N GLY A 203 19.21 3.75 1.69
CA GLY A 203 19.89 4.24 2.89
C GLY A 203 19.41 5.60 3.40
N ASP A 204 18.68 6.39 2.61
CA ASP A 204 18.02 7.61 3.09
C ASP A 204 16.64 7.32 3.71
N ILE A 205 15.93 6.30 3.19
CA ILE A 205 14.68 5.80 3.76
C ILE A 205 14.93 5.23 5.17
N GLU A 206 15.96 4.38 5.31
CA GLU A 206 16.36 3.81 6.61
C GLU A 206 16.66 4.91 7.65
N LYS A 207 17.29 6.01 7.24
CA LYS A 207 17.57 7.16 8.12
C LYS A 207 16.30 7.89 8.56
N LEU A 208 15.32 8.03 7.67
CA LEU A 208 14.01 8.62 8.01
C LEU A 208 13.21 7.73 8.97
N GLN A 209 13.39 6.41 8.86
CA GLN A 209 12.77 5.39 9.72
C GLN A 209 13.55 5.14 11.02
N THR A 210 14.72 5.77 11.20
CA THR A 210 15.54 5.59 12.40
C THR A 210 14.88 6.25 13.61
N VAL A 211 14.83 5.51 14.71
CA VAL A 211 14.27 5.97 15.99
C VAL A 211 15.31 6.80 16.75
N GLY A 212 14.92 7.97 17.25
CA GLY A 212 15.73 8.79 18.15
C GLY A 212 15.58 10.30 17.94
N LYS A 213 15.76 11.06 19.03
CA LYS A 213 15.53 12.52 19.10
C LYS A 213 16.28 13.33 18.04
N GLU A 214 17.53 12.96 17.73
CA GLU A 214 18.33 13.65 16.71
C GLU A 214 17.87 13.32 15.28
N ALA A 215 17.45 12.06 15.03
CA ALA A 215 16.94 11.62 13.74
C ALA A 215 15.57 12.28 13.44
N GLN A 216 14.69 12.36 14.43
CA GLN A 216 13.40 13.05 14.32
C GLN A 216 13.55 14.56 14.13
N ALA A 217 14.45 15.21 14.87
CA ALA A 217 14.74 16.63 14.64
C ALA A 217 15.27 16.89 13.21
N ALA A 218 16.08 15.96 12.68
CA ALA A 218 16.60 16.04 11.33
C ALA A 218 15.53 15.76 10.25
N SER A 219 14.53 14.92 10.52
CA SER A 219 13.45 14.61 9.60
C SER A 219 12.33 15.66 9.61
N ARG A 220 12.09 16.32 10.75
CA ARG A 220 11.06 17.37 10.91
C ARG A 220 11.21 18.53 9.92
N LYS A 221 12.43 18.83 9.46
CA LYS A 221 12.69 19.86 8.44
C LYS A 221 12.02 19.57 7.09
N PHE A 222 11.61 18.33 6.83
CA PHE A 222 10.92 17.92 5.62
C PHE A 222 9.39 17.99 5.75
N ILE A 223 8.86 18.29 6.94
CA ILE A 223 7.43 18.45 7.18
C ILE A 223 7.02 19.88 6.79
N LEU A 224 6.21 20.00 5.74
CA LEU A 224 5.74 21.30 5.22
C LEU A 224 4.59 21.90 6.04
N ARG A 225 3.77 21.03 6.64
CA ARG A 225 2.65 21.40 7.48
C ARG A 225 2.59 20.42 8.65
N ASP A 226 2.64 20.96 9.85
CA ASP A 226 2.66 20.19 11.09
C ASP A 226 1.50 20.63 11.98
N ASP A 227 0.50 19.77 12.11
CA ASP A 227 -0.68 19.97 12.95
C ASP A 227 -0.64 19.06 14.21
N ILE A 228 0.53 18.49 14.56
CA ILE A 228 0.69 17.55 15.69
C ILE A 228 0.27 18.22 17.02
N ASP A 229 0.68 19.46 17.25
CA ASP A 229 0.29 20.20 18.46
C ASP A 229 -1.22 20.34 18.57
N ALA A 230 -1.90 20.66 17.46
CA ALA A 230 -3.35 20.80 17.43
C ALA A 230 -4.05 19.45 17.70
N ALA A 231 -3.53 18.36 17.13
CA ALA A 231 -4.01 17.02 17.40
C ALA A 231 -3.83 16.65 18.88
N TRP A 232 -2.67 16.93 19.48
CA TRP A 232 -2.40 16.69 20.89
C TRP A 232 -3.35 17.46 21.81
N GLN A 233 -3.55 18.76 21.57
CA GLN A 233 -4.50 19.56 22.36
C GLN A 233 -5.92 19.03 22.26
N HIS A 234 -6.33 18.59 21.07
CA HIS A 234 -7.65 17.99 20.88
C HIS A 234 -7.78 16.67 21.63
N LEU A 235 -6.82 15.75 21.49
CA LEU A 235 -6.85 14.44 22.14
C LEU A 235 -6.89 14.55 23.67
N LYS A 236 -6.12 15.47 24.27
CA LYS A 236 -6.17 15.74 25.72
C LYS A 236 -7.54 16.19 26.22
N SER A 237 -8.36 16.81 25.36
CA SER A 237 -9.70 17.24 25.73
C SER A 237 -10.72 16.11 25.74
N LEU A 238 -10.38 14.95 25.17
CA LEU A 238 -11.26 13.81 25.04
C LEU A 238 -11.20 12.91 26.28
N SER A 239 -12.32 12.27 26.60
CA SER A 239 -12.43 11.24 27.64
C SER A 239 -13.35 10.14 27.14
N ASN A 240 -12.96 8.87 27.29
CA ASN A 240 -13.70 7.70 26.79
C ASN A 240 -14.09 7.83 25.30
N ALA A 241 -13.17 8.35 24.48
CA ALA A 241 -13.38 8.58 23.05
C ALA A 241 -12.92 7.39 22.19
N ARG A 242 -13.44 7.34 20.97
CA ARG A 242 -13.01 6.42 19.92
C ARG A 242 -11.95 7.08 19.04
N LEU A 243 -10.90 6.33 18.74
CA LEU A 243 -9.87 6.69 17.76
C LEU A 243 -9.95 5.71 16.59
N ASP A 244 -10.06 6.25 15.38
CA ASP A 244 -10.12 5.47 14.14
C ASP A 244 -8.87 5.71 13.32
N PHE A 245 -8.25 4.62 12.87
CA PHE A 245 -7.11 4.67 11.95
C PHE A 245 -7.56 4.14 10.59
N VAL A 246 -7.49 5.00 9.57
CA VAL A 246 -7.59 4.57 8.17
C VAL A 246 -6.18 4.19 7.75
N LEU A 247 -5.92 2.89 7.65
CA LEU A 247 -4.59 2.36 7.40
C LEU A 247 -4.10 2.64 5.98
N ASP A 248 -2.78 2.60 5.85
CA ASP A 248 -2.05 2.50 4.59
C ASP A 248 -1.32 1.14 4.58
N ASN A 249 -0.07 1.07 4.14
CA ASN A 249 0.79 -0.13 4.28
C ASN A 249 0.92 -0.68 5.71
#